data_AF-A0A961MIY6-F1
#
_entry.id   AF-A0A961MIY6-F1
#
_cell.length_a   1.000
_cell.length_b   1.000
_cell.length_c   1.000
_cell.angle_alpha   90.00
_cell.angle_beta   90.00
_cell.angle_gamma   90.00
#
_symmetry.space_group_name_H-M   'P 1'
#
loop_
_entity.id
_entity.type
_entity.pdbx_description
1 polymer ?
#
loop_
_entity_poly.entity_id
_entity_poly.type
_entity_poly.pdbx_seq_one_letter_code
_entity_poly.pdbx_strand_id
1 'polypeptide(L)'
;PAMIASGPTVGDDSTAGDALAIAERWRITLPDNLRAALLRGRTGVVPRNDPRLAHGETRVIAAPAQSLQAAAKVARSEGWQVIVLGDAIEGEAREVGAAHAHLAKGIAAALGPGARPVLLLSGGELTVTRRGDGIGGPNAEFALAAALELGGAPGIHLLAGDTDGVDGAAEVAGALIGPDILTRARAAGLDAAEALARNDSHGFFGATQAQLITGPTLTNVNDFRAIAILPPRG
;
A
#
# COMPACT_ATOMS: atom_id res chain seq x y z
N PRO A 1 11.04 13.17 -5.71
CA PRO A 1 11.53 14.00 -4.59
C PRO A 1 10.89 15.40 -4.49
N ALA A 2 10.59 16.09 -5.61
CA ALA A 2 10.01 17.45 -5.57
C ALA A 2 8.67 17.57 -4.82
N MET A 3 7.91 16.48 -4.75
CA MET A 3 6.64 16.43 -3.99
C MET A 3 6.84 16.16 -2.48
N ILE A 4 7.98 15.58 -2.08
CA ILE A 4 8.25 15.23 -0.68
C ILE A 4 8.63 16.49 0.08
N ALA A 5 7.86 16.84 1.11
CA ALA A 5 8.02 18.07 1.88
C ALA A 5 8.06 19.35 1.01
N SER A 6 7.38 19.33 -0.15
CA SER A 6 7.43 20.39 -1.17
C SER A 6 8.83 20.66 -1.75
N GLY A 7 9.73 19.67 -1.72
CA GLY A 7 10.99 19.68 -2.44
C GLY A 7 11.95 20.82 -2.06
N PRO A 8 12.24 21.07 -0.77
CA PRO A 8 12.98 22.26 -0.34
C PRO A 8 14.43 22.31 -0.85
N THR A 9 14.97 21.19 -1.31
CA THR A 9 16.36 21.04 -1.80
C THR A 9 16.44 20.69 -3.28
N VAL A 10 15.31 20.62 -3.99
CA VAL A 10 15.27 20.27 -5.41
C VAL A 10 14.54 21.34 -6.19
N GLY A 11 15.02 21.64 -7.39
CA GLY A 11 14.36 22.64 -8.21
C GLY A 11 13.02 22.16 -8.75
N ASP A 12 12.18 23.12 -9.08
CA ASP A 12 10.87 22.94 -9.71
C ASP A 12 10.66 24.03 -10.76
N ASP A 13 9.81 23.74 -11.75
CA ASP A 13 9.57 24.63 -12.88
C ASP A 13 8.18 25.29 -12.83
N SER A 14 7.45 25.12 -11.72
CA SER A 14 6.16 25.79 -11.52
C SER A 14 6.33 27.31 -11.43
N THR A 15 5.34 28.00 -11.96
CA THR A 15 5.32 29.45 -12.08
C THR A 15 4.21 30.07 -11.23
N ALA A 16 4.28 31.39 -11.04
CA ALA A 16 3.17 32.13 -10.44
C ALA A 16 1.88 32.03 -11.28
N GLY A 17 2.02 31.89 -12.61
CA GLY A 17 0.91 31.67 -13.53
C GLY A 17 0.19 30.35 -13.25
N ASP A 18 0.94 29.27 -12.99
CA ASP A 18 0.36 27.97 -12.64
C ASP A 18 -0.44 28.06 -11.33
N ALA A 19 0.11 28.74 -10.31
CA ALA A 19 -0.58 28.96 -9.05
C ALA A 19 -1.89 29.76 -9.22
N LEU A 20 -1.88 30.80 -10.06
CA LEU A 20 -3.09 31.58 -10.38
C LEU A 20 -4.13 30.74 -11.12
N ALA A 21 -3.70 29.95 -12.11
CA ALA A 21 -4.58 29.07 -12.88
C ALA A 21 -5.23 28.00 -11.99
N ILE A 22 -4.49 27.44 -11.03
CA ILE A 22 -5.02 26.51 -10.02
C ILE A 22 -6.07 27.20 -9.15
N ALA A 23 -5.77 28.40 -8.64
CA ALA A 23 -6.70 29.15 -7.80
C ALA A 23 -8.01 29.47 -8.55
N GLU A 24 -7.92 29.86 -9.82
CA GLU A 24 -9.10 30.10 -10.67
C GLU A 24 -9.90 28.83 -10.92
N ARG A 25 -9.23 27.75 -11.36
CA ARG A 25 -9.86 26.44 -11.65
C ARG A 25 -10.68 25.91 -10.48
N TRP A 26 -10.15 26.05 -9.26
CA TRP A 26 -10.78 25.55 -8.03
C TRP A 26 -11.57 26.62 -7.27
N ARG A 27 -11.72 27.83 -7.83
CA ARG A 27 -12.44 28.97 -7.22
C ARG A 27 -11.96 29.30 -5.80
N ILE A 28 -10.64 29.25 -5.61
CA ILE A 28 -9.98 29.60 -4.35
C ILE A 28 -9.80 31.11 -4.27
N THR A 29 -10.41 31.74 -3.27
CA THR A 29 -10.22 33.17 -3.00
C THR A 29 -8.85 33.39 -2.36
N LEU A 30 -7.95 34.05 -3.09
CA LEU A 30 -6.63 34.43 -2.59
C LEU A 30 -6.70 35.79 -1.88
N PRO A 31 -6.02 35.97 -0.73
CA PRO A 31 -5.81 37.29 -0.14
C PRO A 31 -5.16 38.27 -1.12
N ASP A 32 -5.53 39.56 -1.05
CA ASP A 32 -5.08 40.58 -2.01
C ASP A 32 -3.56 40.68 -2.12
N ASN A 33 -2.85 40.58 -1.00
CA ASN A 33 -1.39 40.61 -0.96
C ASN A 33 -0.76 39.41 -1.71
N LEU A 34 -1.35 38.23 -1.60
CA LEU A 34 -0.87 37.02 -2.28
C LEU A 34 -1.18 37.07 -3.77
N ARG A 35 -2.41 37.46 -4.15
CA ARG A 35 -2.79 37.68 -5.55
C ARG A 35 -1.88 38.70 -6.21
N ALA A 36 -1.61 39.82 -5.55
CA ALA A 36 -0.71 40.86 -6.07
C ALA A 36 0.74 40.36 -6.22
N ALA A 37 1.23 39.52 -5.31
CA ALA A 37 2.57 38.93 -5.41
C ALA A 37 2.68 37.99 -6.62
N LEU A 38 1.70 37.10 -6.81
CA LEU A 38 1.66 36.15 -7.92
C LEU A 38 1.51 36.85 -9.28
N LEU A 39 0.67 37.90 -9.37
CA LEU A 39 0.53 38.68 -10.60
C LEU A 39 1.81 39.42 -11.00
N ARG A 40 2.71 39.69 -10.06
CA ARG A 40 4.04 40.25 -10.32
C ARG A 40 5.09 39.18 -10.65
N GLY A 41 4.69 37.92 -10.76
CA GLY A 41 5.58 36.79 -11.00
C GLY A 41 6.47 36.41 -9.82
N ARG A 42 6.19 36.91 -8.61
CA ARG A 42 7.03 36.62 -7.43
C ARG A 42 6.75 35.21 -6.92
N THR A 43 7.73 34.32 -7.08
CA THR A 43 7.76 33.00 -6.46
C THR A 43 9.07 32.80 -5.71
N GLY A 44 9.08 31.88 -4.74
CA GLY A 44 10.31 31.36 -4.12
C GLY A 44 10.88 30.14 -4.85
N VAL A 45 10.27 29.75 -5.97
CA VAL A 45 10.63 28.54 -6.72
C VAL A 45 11.99 28.73 -7.38
N VAL A 46 12.87 27.75 -7.20
CA VAL A 46 14.19 27.70 -7.86
C VAL A 46 14.09 26.72 -9.03
N PRO A 47 14.36 27.15 -10.29
CA PRO A 47 14.33 26.27 -11.45
C PRO A 47 15.25 25.05 -11.32
N ARG A 48 14.89 23.92 -11.97
CA ARG A 48 15.66 22.67 -11.89
C ARG A 48 17.14 22.80 -12.23
N ASN A 49 17.46 23.67 -13.19
CA ASN A 49 18.82 23.88 -13.71
C ASN A 49 19.48 25.16 -13.19
N ASP A 50 18.96 25.74 -12.09
CA ASP A 50 19.50 26.97 -11.54
C ASP A 50 20.91 26.74 -10.93
N PRO A 51 21.91 27.60 -11.22
CA PRO A 51 23.25 27.47 -10.66
C PRO A 51 23.31 27.42 -9.12
N ARG A 52 22.30 27.96 -8.42
CA ARG A 52 22.17 27.87 -6.96
C ARG A 52 22.08 26.42 -6.46
N LEU A 53 21.65 25.49 -7.31
CA LEU A 53 21.54 24.06 -6.99
C LEU A 53 22.75 23.24 -7.45
N ALA A 54 23.76 23.84 -8.10
CA ALA A 54 24.86 23.12 -8.75
C ALA A 54 25.73 22.27 -7.81
N HIS A 55 25.73 22.57 -6.51
CA HIS A 55 26.47 21.81 -5.50
C HIS A 55 25.58 20.89 -4.65
N GLY A 56 24.28 20.84 -4.93
CA GLY A 56 23.34 19.99 -4.22
C GLY A 56 23.33 18.56 -4.77
N GLU A 57 23.33 17.57 -3.88
CA GLU A 57 23.09 16.17 -4.24
C GLU A 57 21.84 15.65 -3.52
N THR A 58 20.97 14.97 -4.25
CA THR A 58 19.77 14.32 -3.68
C THR A 58 19.91 12.82 -3.84
N ARG A 59 19.86 12.08 -2.71
CA ARG A 59 19.89 10.61 -2.69
C ARG A 59 18.63 10.08 -2.01
N VAL A 60 17.96 9.15 -2.68
CA VAL A 60 16.85 8.40 -2.09
C VAL A 60 17.42 7.23 -1.29
N ILE A 61 17.35 7.32 0.03
CA ILE A 61 17.88 6.30 0.96
C ILE A 61 16.82 5.30 1.43
N ALA A 62 15.55 5.65 1.29
CA ALA A 62 14.39 4.81 1.61
C ALA A 62 13.29 5.07 0.56
N ALA A 63 12.71 4.01 0.01
CA ALA A 63 11.60 4.05 -0.93
C ALA A 63 10.81 2.72 -0.91
N PRO A 64 9.51 2.73 -1.27
CA PRO A 64 8.69 1.51 -1.34
C PRO A 64 9.36 0.39 -2.16
N ALA A 65 9.90 0.74 -3.34
CA ALA A 65 10.66 -0.18 -4.18
C ALA A 65 11.83 -0.87 -3.46
N GLN A 66 12.54 -0.18 -2.57
CA GLN A 66 13.70 -0.74 -1.88
C GLN A 66 13.28 -1.83 -0.89
N SER A 67 12.16 -1.67 -0.19
CA SER A 67 11.59 -2.69 0.70
C SER A 67 11.17 -3.95 -0.08
N LEU A 68 10.51 -3.77 -1.23
CA LEU A 68 10.16 -4.90 -2.10
C LEU A 68 11.38 -5.64 -2.62
N GLN A 69 12.43 -4.92 -3.04
CA GLN A 69 13.67 -5.55 -3.51
C GLN A 69 14.41 -6.28 -2.39
N ALA A 70 14.39 -5.74 -1.17
CA ALA A 70 14.97 -6.41 0.00
C ALA A 70 14.26 -7.76 0.27
N ALA A 71 12.93 -7.76 0.31
CA ALA A 71 12.14 -8.98 0.46
C ALA A 71 12.36 -9.97 -0.70
N ALA A 72 12.40 -9.46 -1.94
CA ALA A 72 12.65 -10.27 -3.12
C ALA A 72 14.03 -10.95 -3.07
N LYS A 73 15.05 -10.25 -2.59
CA LYS A 73 16.40 -10.80 -2.44
C LYS A 73 16.43 -11.95 -1.44
N VAL A 74 15.79 -11.78 -0.28
CA VAL A 74 15.69 -12.82 0.75
C VAL A 74 14.93 -14.04 0.21
N ALA A 75 13.76 -13.85 -0.39
CA ALA A 75 12.99 -14.96 -0.94
C ALA A 75 13.75 -15.73 -2.04
N ARG A 76 14.45 -15.02 -2.93
CA ARG A 76 15.30 -15.64 -3.96
C ARG A 76 16.45 -16.45 -3.37
N SER A 77 17.10 -15.99 -2.29
CA SER A 77 18.17 -16.77 -1.64
C SER A 77 17.64 -18.05 -1.00
N GLU A 78 16.38 -18.06 -0.58
CA GLU A 78 15.66 -19.24 -0.07
C GLU A 78 15.04 -20.11 -1.17
N GLY A 79 15.37 -19.85 -2.45
CA GLY A 79 14.92 -20.68 -3.58
C GLY A 79 13.50 -20.39 -4.08
N TRP A 80 12.88 -19.30 -3.64
CA TRP A 80 11.56 -18.90 -4.13
C TRP A 80 11.64 -18.26 -5.51
N GLN A 81 10.61 -18.50 -6.34
CA GLN A 81 10.34 -17.65 -7.49
C GLN A 81 9.63 -16.38 -7.00
N VAL A 82 10.15 -15.21 -7.37
CA VAL A 82 9.56 -13.92 -6.94
C VAL A 82 9.02 -13.17 -8.14
N ILE A 83 7.76 -12.71 -8.03
CA ILE A 83 7.09 -11.85 -8.99
C ILE A 83 6.74 -10.55 -8.29
N VAL A 84 7.35 -9.44 -8.72
CA VAL A 84 7.03 -8.09 -8.21
C VAL A 84 6.01 -7.46 -9.14
N LEU A 85 4.81 -7.19 -8.64
CA LEU A 85 3.70 -6.63 -9.41
C LEU A 85 3.80 -5.11 -9.57
N GLY A 86 4.50 -4.45 -8.65
CA GLY A 86 4.73 -3.00 -8.66
C GLY A 86 4.84 -2.44 -7.25
N ASP A 87 5.46 -1.26 -7.13
CA ASP A 87 5.65 -0.51 -5.87
C ASP A 87 4.77 0.74 -5.77
N ALA A 88 3.96 1.01 -6.79
CA ALA A 88 3.06 2.17 -6.87
C ALA A 88 1.63 1.74 -7.26
N ILE A 89 1.14 0.63 -6.69
CA ILE A 89 -0.23 0.20 -6.92
C ILE A 89 -1.17 1.12 -6.13
N GLU A 90 -2.10 1.72 -6.84
CA GLU A 90 -3.19 2.55 -6.31
C GLU A 90 -4.54 1.93 -6.66
N GLY A 91 -5.57 2.25 -5.89
CA GLY A 91 -6.93 1.81 -6.15
C GLY A 91 -7.73 1.55 -4.87
N GLU A 92 -8.89 0.94 -5.05
CA GLU A 92 -9.77 0.54 -3.95
C GLU A 92 -9.28 -0.78 -3.35
N ALA A 93 -9.02 -0.79 -2.04
CA ALA A 93 -8.34 -1.87 -1.34
C ALA A 93 -9.00 -3.24 -1.56
N ARG A 94 -10.34 -3.30 -1.48
CA ARG A 94 -11.10 -4.54 -1.68
C ARG A 94 -11.02 -5.09 -3.11
N GLU A 95 -10.93 -4.21 -4.11
CA GLU A 95 -10.87 -4.61 -5.52
C GLU A 95 -9.48 -5.16 -5.84
N VAL A 96 -8.44 -4.44 -5.40
CA VAL A 96 -7.05 -4.86 -5.58
C VAL A 96 -6.76 -6.15 -4.82
N GLY A 97 -7.32 -6.30 -3.60
CA GLY A 97 -7.23 -7.52 -2.79
C GLY A 97 -7.81 -8.75 -3.48
N ALA A 98 -9.04 -8.64 -4.00
CA ALA A 98 -9.66 -9.71 -4.76
C ALA A 98 -8.87 -10.03 -6.05
N ALA A 99 -8.41 -9.03 -6.80
CA ALA A 99 -7.65 -9.25 -8.02
C ALA A 99 -6.31 -10.00 -7.75
N HIS A 100 -5.60 -9.64 -6.69
CA HIS A 100 -4.34 -10.30 -6.33
C HIS A 100 -4.57 -11.74 -5.85
N ALA A 101 -5.63 -11.99 -5.06
CA ALA A 101 -6.03 -13.34 -4.66
C ALA A 101 -6.40 -14.21 -5.87
N HIS A 102 -7.12 -13.66 -6.84
CA HIS A 102 -7.47 -14.36 -8.08
C HIS A 102 -6.22 -14.76 -8.88
N LEU A 103 -5.27 -13.83 -9.03
CA LEU A 103 -3.98 -14.11 -9.65
C LEU A 103 -3.22 -15.22 -8.91
N ALA A 104 -3.19 -15.17 -7.57
CA ALA A 104 -2.52 -16.19 -6.76
C ALA A 104 -3.13 -17.59 -6.95
N LYS A 105 -4.46 -17.71 -7.07
CA LYS A 105 -5.14 -18.98 -7.39
C LYS A 105 -4.74 -19.50 -8.77
N GLY A 106 -4.67 -18.61 -9.77
CA GLY A 106 -4.22 -18.97 -11.12
C GLY A 106 -2.80 -19.53 -11.13
N ILE A 107 -1.89 -18.91 -10.36
CA ILE A 107 -0.52 -19.40 -10.21
C ILE A 107 -0.49 -20.73 -9.47
N ALA A 108 -1.20 -20.86 -8.35
CA ALA A 108 -1.24 -22.09 -7.57
C ALA A 108 -1.74 -23.29 -8.39
N ALA A 109 -2.75 -23.08 -9.24
CA ALA A 109 -3.29 -24.11 -10.13
C ALA A 109 -2.28 -24.59 -11.20
N ALA A 110 -1.28 -23.76 -11.53
CA ALA A 110 -0.21 -24.12 -12.47
C ALA A 110 1.00 -24.80 -11.79
N LEU A 111 1.06 -24.83 -10.45
CA LEU A 111 2.15 -25.47 -9.73
C LEU A 111 1.93 -26.98 -9.61
N GLY A 112 2.93 -27.76 -10.06
CA GLY A 112 2.99 -29.20 -9.81
C GLY A 112 3.76 -29.55 -8.54
N PRO A 113 3.69 -30.81 -8.08
CA PRO A 113 4.56 -31.31 -7.01
C PRO A 113 6.04 -31.07 -7.33
N GLY A 114 6.80 -30.60 -6.36
CA GLY A 114 8.23 -30.28 -6.52
C GLY A 114 8.53 -28.95 -7.23
N ALA A 115 7.52 -28.17 -7.63
CA ALA A 115 7.73 -26.81 -8.11
C ALA A 115 8.30 -25.91 -6.99
N ARG A 116 9.00 -24.84 -7.38
CA ARG A 116 9.44 -23.82 -6.43
C ARG A 116 8.23 -23.04 -5.90
N PRO A 117 8.21 -22.66 -4.61
CA PRO A 117 7.19 -21.75 -4.11
C PRO A 117 7.30 -20.39 -4.80
N VAL A 118 6.17 -19.72 -4.97
CA VAL A 118 6.08 -18.40 -5.61
C VAL A 118 5.73 -17.35 -4.57
N LEU A 119 6.44 -16.22 -4.58
CA LEU A 119 6.13 -15.04 -3.80
C LEU A 119 5.70 -13.91 -4.73
N LEU A 120 4.44 -13.50 -4.61
CA LEU A 120 3.97 -12.25 -5.19
C LEU A 120 4.27 -11.11 -4.23
N LEU A 121 4.85 -10.03 -4.73
CA LEU A 121 5.14 -8.82 -3.97
C LEU A 121 4.47 -7.61 -4.62
N SER A 122 3.83 -6.77 -3.82
CA SER A 122 3.36 -5.46 -4.27
C SER A 122 3.45 -4.43 -3.16
N GLY A 123 3.56 -3.16 -3.57
CA GLY A 123 3.50 -2.00 -2.70
C GLY A 123 2.69 -0.89 -3.36
N GLY A 124 2.64 0.27 -2.73
CA GLY A 124 1.85 1.42 -3.18
C GLY A 124 0.97 1.92 -2.06
N GLU A 125 -0.15 2.54 -2.39
CA GLU A 125 -1.05 3.15 -1.41
C GLU A 125 -2.49 2.91 -1.85
N LEU A 126 -3.17 2.03 -1.13
CA LEU A 126 -4.57 1.73 -1.39
C LEU A 126 -5.49 2.65 -0.59
N THR A 127 -6.68 2.88 -1.12
CA THR A 127 -7.71 3.67 -0.46
C THR A 127 -8.90 2.80 -0.11
N VAL A 128 -9.65 3.22 0.90
CA VAL A 128 -10.92 2.60 1.30
C VAL A 128 -12.03 3.62 1.14
N THR A 129 -13.00 3.31 0.28
CA THR A 129 -14.27 4.02 0.28
C THR A 129 -15.10 3.57 1.47
N ARG A 130 -15.30 4.46 2.45
CA ARG A 130 -16.11 4.16 3.63
C ARG A 130 -17.59 4.02 3.26
N ARG A 131 -18.16 2.85 3.54
CA ARG A 131 -19.56 2.45 3.29
C ARG A 131 -20.31 2.10 4.57
N GLY A 132 -19.60 1.65 5.60
CA GLY A 132 -20.16 1.28 6.90
C GLY A 132 -19.60 2.08 8.08
N ASP A 133 -19.89 1.59 9.27
CA ASP A 133 -19.54 2.19 10.55
C ASP A 133 -18.40 1.46 11.30
N GLY A 134 -17.85 0.41 10.69
CA GLY A 134 -16.79 -0.41 11.25
C GLY A 134 -15.43 0.28 11.36
N ILE A 135 -14.48 -0.46 11.93
CA ILE A 135 -13.09 -0.03 12.10
C ILE A 135 -12.21 -0.89 11.20
N GLY A 136 -11.42 -0.24 10.34
CA GLY A 136 -10.60 -0.88 9.34
C GLY A 136 -9.48 0.01 8.84
N GLY A 137 -8.67 -0.54 7.94
CA GLY A 137 -7.65 0.17 7.18
C GLY A 137 -7.46 -0.45 5.81
N PRO A 138 -6.79 0.23 4.86
CA PRO A 138 -6.57 -0.28 3.51
C PRO A 138 -5.90 -1.67 3.47
N ASN A 139 -4.91 -1.95 4.29
CA ASN A 139 -4.20 -3.24 4.26
C ASN A 139 -5.06 -4.37 4.84
N ALA A 140 -5.76 -4.12 5.95
CA ALA A 140 -6.73 -5.04 6.49
C ALA A 140 -7.90 -5.27 5.51
N GLU A 141 -8.43 -4.22 4.87
CA GLU A 141 -9.52 -4.36 3.90
C GLU A 141 -9.08 -5.15 2.65
N PHE A 142 -7.87 -4.91 2.16
CA PHE A 142 -7.23 -5.71 1.10
C PHE A 142 -7.14 -7.18 1.50
N ALA A 143 -6.65 -7.48 2.71
CA ALA A 143 -6.50 -8.85 3.19
C ALA A 143 -7.86 -9.55 3.37
N LEU A 144 -8.89 -8.85 3.85
CA LEU A 144 -10.23 -9.41 4.02
C LEU A 144 -10.89 -9.75 2.68
N ALA A 145 -10.79 -8.85 1.70
CA ALA A 145 -11.28 -9.12 0.35
C ALA A 145 -10.51 -10.27 -0.32
N ALA A 146 -9.20 -10.33 -0.13
CA ALA A 146 -8.39 -11.45 -0.59
C ALA A 146 -8.80 -12.77 0.08
N ALA A 147 -9.07 -12.78 1.38
CA ALA A 147 -9.54 -13.98 2.09
C ALA A 147 -10.85 -14.52 1.50
N LEU A 148 -11.80 -13.65 1.17
CA LEU A 148 -13.06 -14.02 0.52
C LEU A 148 -12.83 -14.64 -0.87
N GLU A 149 -11.99 -14.02 -1.71
CA GLU A 149 -11.68 -14.55 -3.04
C GLU A 149 -10.88 -15.86 -2.99
N LEU A 150 -9.96 -16.00 -2.04
CA LEU A 150 -9.18 -17.22 -1.83
C LEU A 150 -10.07 -18.38 -1.37
N GLY A 151 -11.12 -18.12 -0.60
CA GLY A 151 -12.06 -19.15 -0.16
C GLY A 151 -11.42 -20.30 0.62
N GLY A 152 -10.28 -20.05 1.28
CA GLY A 152 -9.49 -21.08 1.97
C GLY A 152 -8.61 -21.94 1.05
N ALA A 153 -8.23 -21.44 -0.13
CA ALA A 153 -7.32 -22.11 -1.05
C ALA A 153 -6.05 -22.62 -0.33
N PRO A 154 -5.73 -23.93 -0.43
CA PRO A 154 -4.61 -24.51 0.29
C PRO A 154 -3.27 -23.97 -0.23
N GLY A 155 -2.31 -23.80 0.67
CA GLY A 155 -0.94 -23.38 0.33
C GLY A 155 -0.80 -21.91 -0.03
N ILE A 156 -1.87 -21.10 0.05
CA ILE A 156 -1.79 -19.64 -0.17
C ILE A 156 -1.86 -18.92 1.18
N HIS A 157 -0.84 -18.10 1.44
CA HIS A 157 -0.74 -17.24 2.61
C HIS A 157 -0.52 -15.81 2.15
N LEU A 158 -1.08 -14.84 2.87
CA LEU A 158 -0.98 -13.43 2.49
C LEU A 158 -0.69 -12.58 3.72
N LEU A 159 0.24 -11.65 3.55
CA LEU A 159 0.51 -10.57 4.48
C LEU A 159 0.28 -9.25 3.74
N ALA A 160 -0.43 -8.32 4.39
CA ALA A 160 -0.55 -6.95 3.94
C ALA A 160 -0.38 -6.04 5.17
N GLY A 161 0.47 -5.03 5.06
CA GLY A 161 0.57 -4.02 6.10
C GLY A 161 1.30 -2.75 5.72
N ASP A 162 1.00 -1.69 6.46
CA ASP A 162 1.69 -0.41 6.38
C ASP A 162 3.07 -0.54 7.03
N THR A 163 4.07 0.03 6.38
CA THR A 163 5.44 -0.01 6.87
C THR A 163 5.67 0.89 8.06
N ASP A 164 4.77 1.83 8.39
CA ASP A 164 4.82 2.63 9.62
C ASP A 164 4.26 1.94 10.86
N GLY A 165 3.60 0.80 10.67
CA GLY A 165 3.01 -0.03 11.72
C GLY A 165 1.57 0.34 12.07
N VAL A 166 0.91 1.22 11.31
CA VAL A 166 -0.44 1.73 11.58
C VAL A 166 -1.31 1.74 10.31
N ASP A 167 -2.29 0.85 10.25
CA ASP A 167 -3.25 0.72 9.15
C ASP A 167 -4.61 1.28 9.57
N GLY A 168 -4.75 2.59 9.74
CA GLY A 168 -6.04 3.22 10.11
C GLY A 168 -6.52 2.98 11.55
N ALA A 169 -5.93 2.04 12.31
CA ALA A 169 -6.15 1.82 13.73
C ALA A 169 -4.80 1.72 14.47
N ALA A 170 -4.73 2.29 15.68
CA ALA A 170 -3.48 2.37 16.44
C ALA A 170 -2.89 0.96 16.71
N GLU A 171 -1.58 0.82 16.46
CA GLU A 171 -0.75 -0.37 16.70
C GLU A 171 -1.03 -1.61 15.83
N VAL A 172 -1.95 -1.53 14.86
CA VAL A 172 -2.23 -2.61 13.92
C VAL A 172 -1.71 -2.20 12.55
N ALA A 173 -0.69 -2.89 12.05
CA ALA A 173 -0.08 -2.60 10.75
C ALA A 173 -0.89 -3.17 9.57
N GLY A 174 -1.80 -4.12 9.81
CA GLY A 174 -2.59 -4.77 8.78
C GLY A 174 -2.99 -6.19 9.20
N ALA A 175 -2.85 -7.18 8.31
CA ALA A 175 -3.26 -8.55 8.58
C ALA A 175 -2.37 -9.62 7.93
N LEU A 176 -2.36 -10.80 8.57
CA LEU A 176 -1.75 -12.04 8.07
C LEU A 176 -2.83 -13.12 7.97
N ILE A 177 -3.07 -13.62 6.76
CA ILE A 177 -4.08 -14.66 6.51
C ILE A 177 -3.45 -15.93 5.94
N GLY A 178 -4.05 -17.07 6.31
CA GLY A 178 -3.80 -18.37 5.73
C GLY A 178 -5.11 -19.07 5.33
N PRO A 179 -5.03 -20.31 4.84
CA PRO A 179 -6.20 -21.06 4.35
C PRO A 179 -7.30 -21.28 5.41
N ASP A 180 -6.95 -21.19 6.69
CA ASP A 180 -7.82 -21.43 7.84
C ASP A 180 -8.64 -20.20 8.27
N ILE A 181 -8.36 -19.00 7.73
CA ILE A 181 -8.91 -17.73 8.25
C ILE A 181 -10.44 -17.68 8.26
N LEU A 182 -11.10 -18.15 7.18
CA LEU A 182 -12.56 -18.17 7.11
C LEU A 182 -13.18 -19.23 8.04
N THR A 183 -12.44 -20.30 8.33
CA THR A 183 -12.87 -21.31 9.31
C THR A 183 -12.79 -20.75 10.73
N ARG A 184 -11.71 -20.02 11.06
CA ARG A 184 -11.57 -19.30 12.33
C ARG A 184 -12.66 -18.25 12.51
N ALA A 185 -12.99 -17.50 11.45
CA ALA A 185 -14.08 -16.53 11.47
C ALA A 185 -15.43 -17.19 11.80
N ARG A 186 -15.78 -18.28 11.11
CA ARG A 186 -17.02 -19.03 11.40
C ARG A 186 -17.05 -19.56 12.84
N ALA A 187 -15.93 -20.08 13.35
CA ALA A 187 -15.82 -20.55 14.73
C ALA A 187 -16.00 -19.42 15.76
N ALA A 188 -15.62 -18.19 15.40
CA ALA A 188 -15.83 -16.98 16.18
C ALA A 188 -17.23 -16.34 15.97
N GLY A 189 -18.11 -16.95 15.16
CA GLY A 189 -19.43 -16.40 14.85
C GLY A 189 -19.41 -15.16 13.94
N LEU A 190 -18.37 -15.00 13.14
CA LEU A 190 -18.17 -13.85 12.25
C LEU A 190 -18.47 -14.20 10.79
N ASP A 191 -19.06 -13.24 10.08
CA ASP A 191 -19.22 -13.24 8.63
C ASP A 191 -18.21 -12.27 7.99
N ALA A 192 -17.32 -12.81 7.15
CA ALA A 192 -16.27 -12.03 6.48
C ALA A 192 -16.83 -11.05 5.43
N ALA A 193 -17.92 -11.41 4.74
CA ALA A 193 -18.56 -10.54 3.76
C ALA A 193 -19.29 -9.39 4.45
N GLU A 194 -19.94 -9.66 5.59
CA GLU A 194 -20.54 -8.61 6.42
C GLU A 194 -19.48 -7.64 6.95
N ALA A 195 -18.38 -8.16 7.50
CA ALA A 195 -17.26 -7.32 7.97
C ALA A 195 -16.72 -6.43 6.85
N LEU A 196 -16.54 -6.95 5.63
CA LEU A 196 -16.08 -6.17 4.48
C LEU A 196 -17.12 -5.12 4.03
N ALA A 197 -18.40 -5.46 4.07
CA ALA A 197 -19.49 -4.53 3.75
C ALA A 197 -19.55 -3.35 4.73
N ARG A 198 -19.25 -3.60 6.01
CA ARG A 198 -19.27 -2.60 7.08
C ARG A 198 -17.95 -1.83 7.26
N ASN A 199 -16.91 -2.15 6.49
CA ASN A 199 -15.53 -1.67 6.69
C ASN A 199 -14.97 -2.02 8.08
N ASP A 200 -15.33 -3.19 8.63
CA ASP A 200 -14.89 -3.66 9.95
C ASP A 200 -13.77 -4.70 9.87
N SER A 201 -12.75 -4.44 9.04
CA SER A 201 -11.65 -5.38 8.82
C SER A 201 -10.78 -5.57 10.07
N HIS A 202 -10.58 -4.54 10.90
CA HIS A 202 -9.84 -4.70 12.16
C HIS A 202 -10.62 -5.48 13.20
N GLY A 203 -11.93 -5.23 13.32
CA GLY A 203 -12.79 -6.04 14.19
C GLY A 203 -12.72 -7.53 13.82
N PHE A 204 -12.82 -7.83 12.52
CA PHE A 204 -12.67 -9.19 11.99
C PHE A 204 -11.31 -9.81 12.32
N PHE A 205 -10.19 -9.12 12.04
CA PHE A 205 -8.86 -9.68 12.27
C PHE A 205 -8.47 -9.74 13.75
N GLY A 206 -9.00 -8.85 14.59
CA GLY A 206 -8.80 -8.91 16.04
C GLY A 206 -9.45 -10.15 16.64
N ALA A 207 -10.73 -10.38 16.31
CA ALA A 207 -11.48 -11.53 16.79
C ALA A 207 -10.97 -12.87 16.21
N THR A 208 -10.43 -12.87 15.00
CA THR A 208 -9.79 -14.05 14.42
C THR A 208 -8.34 -14.23 14.87
N GLN A 209 -7.72 -13.28 15.57
CA GLN A 209 -6.28 -13.28 15.94
C GLN A 209 -5.35 -13.33 14.73
N ALA A 210 -5.65 -12.54 13.71
CA ALA A 210 -4.90 -12.46 12.45
C ALA A 210 -4.44 -11.03 12.12
N GLN A 211 -4.50 -10.11 13.10
CA GLN A 211 -3.89 -8.79 13.00
C GLN A 211 -2.36 -8.90 12.90
N LEU A 212 -1.78 -8.10 12.03
CA LEU A 212 -0.35 -7.89 11.97
C LEU A 212 0.01 -6.77 12.95
N ILE A 213 0.64 -7.11 14.07
CA ILE A 213 1.05 -6.16 15.11
C ILE A 213 2.57 -6.08 15.10
N THR A 214 3.11 -4.98 14.56
CA THR A 214 4.55 -4.71 14.52
C THR A 214 5.00 -3.78 15.65
N GLY A 215 4.07 -2.99 16.20
CA GLY A 215 4.40 -1.75 16.90
C GLY A 215 4.91 -0.66 15.94
N PRO A 216 5.26 0.53 16.46
CA PRO A 216 5.76 1.63 15.64
C PRO A 216 7.14 1.26 15.05
N THR A 217 7.25 1.29 13.72
CA THR A 217 8.50 0.96 13.01
C THR A 217 9.40 2.19 12.84
N LEU A 218 8.85 3.39 13.04
CA LEU A 218 9.53 4.69 12.89
C LEU A 218 10.05 4.96 11.46
N THR A 219 9.49 4.29 10.46
CA THR A 219 9.75 4.52 9.03
C THR A 219 8.44 4.40 8.25
N ASN A 220 8.26 5.15 7.16
CA ASN A 220 7.12 4.97 6.26
C ASN A 220 7.62 4.99 4.81
N VAL A 221 7.43 3.86 4.14
CA VAL A 221 7.62 3.66 2.70
C VAL A 221 6.40 2.97 2.08
N ASN A 222 5.21 3.39 2.55
CA ASN A 222 3.87 2.98 2.17
C ASN A 222 3.58 1.49 2.45
N ASP A 223 2.59 0.91 1.75
CA ASP A 223 2.15 -0.45 1.95
C ASP A 223 3.18 -1.48 1.49
N PHE A 224 3.26 -2.58 2.22
CA PHE A 224 3.96 -3.80 1.83
C PHE A 224 3.00 -4.99 1.81
N ARG A 225 2.89 -5.66 0.67
CA ARG A 225 2.05 -6.84 0.46
C ARG A 225 2.84 -8.01 -0.09
N ALA A 226 2.62 -9.18 0.49
CA ALA A 226 3.25 -10.42 0.09
C ALA A 226 2.22 -11.56 0.05
N ILE A 227 2.17 -12.28 -1.07
CA ILE A 227 1.36 -13.51 -1.20
C ILE A 227 2.29 -14.66 -1.48
N ALA A 228 2.40 -15.55 -0.49
CA ALA A 228 3.16 -16.79 -0.59
C ALA A 228 2.26 -17.90 -1.16
N ILE A 229 2.74 -18.56 -2.20
CA ILE A 229 2.03 -19.62 -2.91
C ILE A 229 2.93 -20.86 -2.89
N LEU A 230 2.54 -21.83 -2.07
CA LEU A 230 3.26 -23.08 -1.88
C LEU A 230 2.80 -24.11 -2.92
N PRO A 231 3.71 -24.94 -3.45
CA PRO A 231 3.32 -26.07 -4.28
C PRO A 231 2.47 -27.06 -3.48
N PRO A 232 1.62 -27.86 -4.15
CA PRO A 232 0.92 -28.95 -3.49
C PRO A 232 1.94 -29.90 -2.82
N ARG A 233 1.61 -30.39 -1.62
CA ARG A 233 2.40 -31.45 -0.98
C ARG A 233 2.26 -32.71 -1.84
N GLY A 234 3.40 -33.26 -2.25
CA GLY A 234 3.47 -34.54 -2.96
C GLY A 234 3.17 -35.73 -2.07
#